data_AF-A0A417TZ25-F1
#
_entry.id   AF-A0A417TZ25-F1
#
_cell.length_a   1.000
_cell.length_b   1.000
_cell.length_c   1.000
_cell.angle_alpha   90.00
_cell.angle_beta   90.00
_cell.angle_gamma   90.00
#
_symmetry.space_group_name_H-M   'P 1'
#
loop_
_entity.id
_entity.type
_entity.pdbx_description
1 polymer ?
#
loop_
_entity_poly.entity_id
_entity_poly.type
_entity_poly.pdbx_seq_one_letter_code
_entity_poly.pdbx_strand_id
1 'polypeptide(L)'
;SGFDEFHTDLRQLFRAMNCRKDKQKLTELMRDKLYSHLNEDTWDAIAVMTDNAALLQNKEAFRNTYGNQEGFNMCQALDELMADKMNEGILIGKHEGILIEKHEGILIGKREGKHEGILLEKQNSEAKIRTIISNMLAGGVSCENICRFLECDPSFVEQIRESIQ
;
A
#
# COMPACT_ATOMS: atom_id res chain seq x y z
N SER A 1 -5.48 -23.96 -51.05
CA SER A 1 -4.82 -22.96 -50.18
C SER A 1 -5.69 -22.56 -49.00
N GLY A 2 -7.01 -22.30 -49.12
CA GLY A 2 -7.84 -21.89 -47.94
C GLY A 2 -8.26 -22.98 -46.94
N PHE A 3 -8.15 -24.27 -47.29
CA PHE A 3 -8.56 -25.38 -46.39
C PHE A 3 -7.56 -25.62 -45.24
N ASP A 4 -6.26 -25.47 -45.52
CA ASP A 4 -5.20 -25.65 -44.52
C ASP A 4 -5.16 -24.49 -43.51
N GLU A 5 -5.52 -23.28 -43.95
CA GLU A 5 -5.66 -22.08 -43.12
C GLU A 5 -6.82 -22.23 -42.11
N PHE A 6 -7.99 -22.67 -42.59
CA PHE A 6 -9.16 -22.96 -41.74
C PHE A 6 -8.86 -24.00 -40.64
N HIS A 7 -8.12 -25.07 -40.99
CA HIS A 7 -7.70 -26.07 -40.00
C HIS A 7 -6.69 -25.53 -38.98
N THR A 8 -5.93 -24.51 -39.34
CA THR A 8 -4.97 -23.84 -38.45
C THR A 8 -5.70 -22.93 -37.46
N ASP A 9 -6.66 -22.14 -37.94
CA ASP A 9 -7.53 -21.28 -37.12
C ASP A 9 -8.32 -22.08 -36.07
N LEU A 10 -9.00 -23.14 -36.49
CA LEU A 10 -9.72 -24.02 -35.58
C LEU A 10 -8.80 -24.64 -34.54
N ARG A 11 -7.58 -25.04 -34.95
CA ARG A 11 -6.60 -25.63 -34.04
C ARG A 11 -6.14 -24.63 -32.97
N GLN A 12 -5.90 -23.37 -33.34
CA GLN A 12 -5.56 -22.31 -32.39
C GLN A 12 -6.71 -22.06 -31.41
N LEU A 13 -7.95 -21.95 -31.91
CA LEU A 13 -9.14 -21.77 -31.08
C LEU A 13 -9.33 -22.91 -30.07
N PHE A 14 -9.30 -24.17 -30.51
CA PHE A 14 -9.47 -25.32 -29.61
C PHE A 14 -8.37 -25.42 -28.56
N ARG A 15 -7.12 -25.07 -28.91
CA ARG A 15 -6.02 -25.01 -27.94
C ARG A 15 -6.29 -23.95 -26.88
N ALA A 16 -6.68 -22.75 -27.29
CA ALA A 16 -7.05 -21.67 -26.37
C ALA A 16 -8.20 -22.08 -25.45
N MET A 17 -9.25 -22.68 -26.01
CA MET A 17 -10.40 -23.17 -25.25
C MET A 17 -10.04 -24.22 -24.20
N ASN A 18 -9.12 -25.13 -24.52
CA ASN A 18 -8.67 -26.16 -23.59
C ASN A 18 -7.87 -25.57 -22.42
N CYS A 19 -7.21 -24.44 -22.63
CA CYS A 19 -6.44 -23.74 -21.59
C CYS A 19 -7.27 -22.69 -20.83
N ARG A 20 -8.51 -22.38 -21.22
CA ARG A 20 -9.26 -21.21 -20.72
C ARG A 20 -9.41 -21.12 -19.19
N LYS A 21 -9.41 -22.26 -18.48
CA LYS A 21 -9.53 -22.30 -17.01
C LYS A 21 -8.19 -22.17 -16.29
N ASP A 22 -7.08 -22.36 -16.99
CA ASP A 22 -5.73 -22.35 -16.48
C ASP A 22 -5.01 -21.11 -17.02
N LYS A 23 -5.05 -20.03 -16.23
CA LYS A 23 -4.53 -18.72 -16.65
C LYS A 23 -3.07 -18.78 -17.04
N GLN A 24 -2.26 -19.57 -16.34
CA GLN A 24 -0.84 -19.69 -16.64
C GLN A 24 -0.63 -20.37 -17.99
N LYS A 25 -1.28 -21.53 -18.22
CA LYS A 25 -1.18 -22.22 -19.51
C LYS A 25 -1.77 -21.40 -20.66
N LEU A 26 -2.83 -20.65 -20.41
CA LEU A 26 -3.42 -19.78 -21.41
C LEU A 26 -2.44 -18.66 -21.79
N THR A 27 -1.83 -17.98 -20.82
CA THR A 27 -0.82 -16.94 -21.07
C THR A 27 0.40 -17.50 -21.80
N GLU A 28 0.90 -18.66 -21.39
CA GLU A 28 2.03 -19.34 -22.07
C GLU A 28 1.67 -19.71 -23.51
N LEU A 29 0.47 -20.25 -23.74
CA LEU A 29 -0.02 -20.59 -25.07
C LEU A 29 -0.13 -19.36 -25.98
N MET A 30 -0.66 -18.24 -25.45
CA MET A 30 -0.85 -17.00 -26.21
C MET A 30 0.46 -16.28 -26.54
N ARG A 31 1.57 -16.66 -25.91
CA ARG A 31 2.90 -16.16 -26.25
C ARG A 31 3.56 -16.94 -27.40
N ASP A 32 2.99 -18.09 -27.79
CA ASP A 32 3.46 -18.85 -28.94
C ASP A 32 3.30 -18.02 -30.22
N LYS A 33 4.33 -18.05 -31.09
CA LYS A 33 4.34 -17.34 -32.38
C LYS A 33 3.16 -17.72 -33.28
N LEU A 34 2.54 -18.87 -33.06
CA LEU A 34 1.30 -19.27 -33.74
C LEU A 34 0.15 -18.28 -33.51
N TYR A 35 0.17 -17.46 -32.46
CA TYR A 35 -0.86 -16.44 -32.20
C TYR A 35 -0.42 -15.02 -32.60
N SER A 36 0.72 -14.86 -33.28
CA SER A 36 1.20 -13.53 -33.69
C SER A 36 0.53 -12.98 -34.95
N HIS A 37 -0.25 -13.80 -35.69
CA HIS A 37 -0.90 -13.41 -36.94
C HIS A 37 -2.27 -14.11 -37.05
N LEU A 38 -3.22 -13.71 -36.21
CA LEU A 38 -4.58 -14.23 -36.24
C LEU A 38 -5.44 -13.37 -37.16
N ASN A 39 -6.30 -13.98 -37.96
CA ASN A 39 -7.36 -13.19 -38.59
C ASN A 39 -8.37 -12.68 -37.54
N GLU A 40 -9.22 -11.74 -37.97
CA GLU A 40 -10.16 -11.05 -37.09
C GLU A 40 -11.16 -12.01 -36.43
N ASP A 41 -11.67 -12.99 -37.17
CA ASP A 41 -12.67 -13.94 -36.67
C ASP A 41 -12.05 -14.90 -35.63
N THR A 42 -10.83 -15.39 -35.88
CA THR A 42 -10.09 -16.25 -34.95
C THR A 42 -9.73 -15.48 -33.67
N TRP A 43 -9.32 -14.21 -33.80
CA TRP A 43 -9.08 -13.33 -32.65
C TRP A 43 -10.32 -13.18 -31.78
N ASP A 44 -11.45 -12.79 -32.38
CA ASP A 44 -12.70 -12.55 -31.66
C ASP A 44 -13.19 -13.83 -30.98
N ALA A 45 -13.14 -14.96 -31.70
CA ALA A 45 -13.51 -16.25 -31.14
C ALA A 45 -12.63 -16.62 -29.95
N ILE A 46 -11.31 -16.43 -30.03
CA ILE A 46 -10.40 -16.69 -28.92
C ILE A 46 -10.68 -15.75 -27.74
N ALA A 47 -10.84 -14.45 -27.99
CA ALA A 47 -11.10 -13.46 -26.94
C ALA A 47 -12.40 -13.77 -26.17
N VAL A 48 -13.48 -14.11 -26.89
CA VAL A 48 -14.77 -14.51 -26.29
C VAL A 48 -14.64 -15.83 -25.55
N MET A 49 -14.07 -16.86 -26.18
CA MET A 49 -14.03 -18.22 -25.61
C MET A 49 -13.06 -18.35 -24.43
N THR A 50 -12.13 -17.40 -24.28
CA THR A 50 -11.21 -17.31 -23.14
C THR A 50 -11.66 -16.32 -22.06
N ASP A 51 -12.84 -15.70 -22.22
CA ASP A 51 -13.39 -14.69 -21.31
C ASP A 51 -12.40 -13.53 -21.06
N ASN A 52 -11.69 -13.11 -22.11
CA ASN A 52 -10.70 -12.06 -22.04
C ASN A 52 -11.28 -10.75 -22.60
N ALA A 53 -12.12 -10.12 -21.79
CA ALA A 53 -12.80 -8.86 -22.15
C ALA A 53 -11.83 -7.74 -22.55
N ALA A 54 -10.61 -7.72 -22.01
CA ALA A 54 -9.60 -6.71 -22.34
C ALA A 54 -9.16 -6.78 -23.80
N LEU A 55 -9.14 -7.98 -24.41
CA LEU A 55 -8.82 -8.15 -25.83
C LEU A 55 -9.94 -7.63 -26.75
N LEU A 56 -11.19 -7.71 -26.31
CA LEU A 56 -12.33 -7.16 -27.04
C LEU A 56 -12.37 -5.64 -26.91
N GLN A 57 -12.20 -5.12 -25.69
CA GLN A 57 -12.28 -3.68 -25.41
C GLN A 57 -11.16 -2.88 -26.10
N ASN A 58 -9.98 -3.47 -26.25
CA ASN A 58 -8.81 -2.80 -26.84
C ASN A 58 -8.54 -3.25 -28.29
N LYS A 59 -9.47 -3.99 -28.92
CA LYS A 59 -9.29 -4.57 -30.26
C LYS A 59 -8.84 -3.53 -31.29
N GLU A 60 -9.46 -2.35 -31.32
CA GLU A 60 -9.11 -1.27 -32.25
C GLU A 60 -7.71 -0.70 -31.97
N ALA A 61 -7.32 -0.57 -30.70
CA ALA A 61 -6.00 -0.10 -30.32
C ALA A 61 -4.93 -1.10 -30.81
N PHE A 62 -5.11 -2.40 -30.57
CA PHE A 62 -4.18 -3.42 -31.06
C PHE A 62 -4.13 -3.49 -32.59
N ARG A 63 -5.27 -3.27 -33.27
CA ARG A 63 -5.32 -3.17 -34.73
C ARG A 63 -4.47 -2.03 -35.26
N ASN A 64 -4.56 -0.85 -34.64
CA ASN A 64 -3.86 0.35 -35.12
C ASN A 64 -2.36 0.32 -34.79
N THR A 65 -1.98 -0.31 -33.68
CA THR A 65 -0.57 -0.36 -33.24
C THR A 65 0.19 -1.51 -33.90
N TYR A 66 -0.46 -2.66 -34.10
CA TYR A 66 0.21 -3.91 -34.53
C TYR A 66 -0.50 -4.70 -35.61
N GLY A 67 -1.73 -4.31 -35.96
CA GLY A 67 -2.43 -4.88 -37.11
C GLY A 67 -1.77 -4.39 -38.40
N ASN A 68 -1.19 -5.32 -39.15
CA ASN A 68 -0.88 -5.11 -40.56
C ASN A 68 -2.08 -5.57 -41.41
N GLN A 69 -1.94 -5.56 -42.74
CA GLN A 69 -3.00 -6.10 -43.62
C GLN A 69 -3.19 -7.63 -43.48
N GLU A 70 -2.35 -8.34 -42.70
CA GLU A 70 -2.29 -9.80 -42.60
C GLU A 70 -2.79 -10.39 -41.26
N GLY A 71 -3.17 -9.58 -40.27
CA GLY A 71 -3.83 -10.07 -39.04
C GLY A 71 -3.48 -9.32 -37.75
N PHE A 72 -3.92 -9.89 -36.62
CA PHE A 72 -3.73 -9.41 -35.25
C PHE A 72 -2.63 -10.18 -34.52
N ASN A 73 -1.78 -9.48 -33.78
CA ASN A 73 -0.71 -10.06 -32.97
C ASN A 73 -1.12 -10.21 -31.50
N MET A 74 -1.49 -11.43 -31.12
CA MET A 74 -1.99 -11.73 -29.78
C MET A 74 -0.91 -11.67 -28.71
N CYS A 75 0.30 -12.12 -29.04
CA CYS A 75 1.43 -12.12 -28.12
C CYS A 75 1.69 -10.70 -27.62
N GLN A 76 1.72 -9.75 -28.55
CA GLN A 76 2.04 -8.36 -28.26
C GLN A 76 0.92 -7.64 -27.50
N ALA A 77 -0.34 -7.84 -27.89
CA ALA A 77 -1.47 -7.31 -27.16
C ALA A 77 -1.50 -7.80 -25.70
N LEU A 78 -1.16 -9.08 -25.48
CA LEU A 78 -1.10 -9.62 -24.12
C LEU A 78 0.07 -9.03 -23.32
N ASP A 79 1.24 -8.85 -23.93
CA ASP A 79 2.39 -8.21 -23.29
C ASP A 79 2.09 -6.76 -22.88
N GLU A 80 1.40 -6.00 -23.73
CA GLU A 80 0.93 -4.64 -23.38
C GLU A 80 -0.06 -4.66 -22.23
N LEU A 81 -1.10 -5.52 -22.29
CA LEU A 81 -2.08 -5.62 -21.21
C LEU A 81 -1.42 -6.01 -19.88
N MET A 82 -0.44 -6.91 -19.90
CA MET A 82 0.32 -7.26 -18.71
C MET A 82 1.15 -6.10 -18.19
N ALA A 83 1.80 -5.33 -19.08
CA ALA A 83 2.56 -4.15 -18.72
C ALA A 83 1.67 -3.07 -18.10
N ASP A 84 0.51 -2.79 -18.70
CA ASP A 84 -0.45 -1.81 -18.19
C ASP A 84 -0.97 -2.21 -16.82
N LYS A 85 -1.37 -3.48 -16.63
CA LYS A 85 -1.84 -3.98 -15.33
C LYS A 85 -0.75 -3.96 -14.28
N MET A 86 0.49 -4.25 -14.66
CA MET A 86 1.65 -4.14 -13.76
C MET A 86 1.92 -2.69 -13.36
N ASN A 87 1.88 -1.76 -14.31
CA ASN A 87 2.07 -0.33 -14.07
C ASN A 87 0.96 0.25 -13.18
N GLU A 88 -0.30 -0.14 -13.44
CA GLU A 88 -1.45 0.19 -12.61
C GLU A 88 -1.25 -0.31 -11.17
N GLY A 89 -0.83 -1.57 -11.00
CA GLY A 89 -0.51 -2.13 -9.68
C GLY A 89 0.61 -1.39 -8.96
N ILE A 90 1.69 -1.00 -9.66
CA ILE A 90 2.78 -0.20 -9.08
C ILE A 90 2.27 1.17 -8.66
N LEU A 91 1.46 1.83 -9.48
CA LEU A 91 0.91 3.16 -9.20
C LEU A 91 0.00 3.13 -7.97
N ILE A 92 -0.92 2.15 -7.90
CA ILE A 92 -1.80 1.94 -6.75
C ILE A 92 -0.95 1.69 -5.51
N GLY A 93 0.02 0.77 -5.57
CA GLY A 93 0.88 0.43 -4.43
C GLY A 93 1.67 1.64 -3.91
N LYS A 94 2.22 2.47 -4.81
CA LYS A 94 2.89 3.72 -4.42
C LYS A 94 1.93 4.70 -3.75
N HIS A 95 0.75 4.89 -4.32
CA HIS A 95 -0.24 5.83 -3.80
C HIS A 95 -0.75 5.39 -2.42
N GLU A 96 -1.09 4.11 -2.26
CA GLU A 96 -1.50 3.54 -0.98
C GLU A 96 -0.38 3.62 0.06
N GLY A 97 0.86 3.29 -0.32
CA GLY A 97 2.02 3.39 0.56
C GLY A 97 2.22 4.80 1.11
N ILE A 98 2.17 5.83 0.25
CA ILE A 98 2.29 7.24 0.67
C ILE A 98 1.14 7.63 1.60
N LEU A 99 -0.08 7.20 1.32
CA LEU A 99 -1.25 7.54 2.11
C LEU A 99 -1.17 6.93 3.52
N ILE A 100 -0.76 5.65 3.61
CA ILE A 100 -0.56 4.94 4.87
C ILE A 100 0.55 5.60 5.67
N GLU A 101 1.73 5.82 5.08
CA GLU A 101 2.89 6.44 5.75
C GLU A 101 2.51 7.81 6.33
N LYS A 102 1.83 8.65 5.55
CA LYS A 102 1.39 9.97 6.00
C LYS A 102 0.38 9.87 7.13
N HIS A 103 -0.60 8.97 7.02
CA HIS A 103 -1.65 8.85 8.02
C HIS A 103 -1.09 8.32 9.35
N GLU A 104 -0.32 7.24 9.30
CA GLU A 104 0.30 6.63 10.47
C GLU A 104 1.33 7.58 11.11
N GLY A 105 2.19 8.21 10.30
CA GLY A 105 3.17 9.18 10.80
C GLY A 105 2.52 10.34 11.55
N ILE A 106 1.43 10.91 11.03
CA ILE A 106 0.68 11.98 11.72
C ILE A 106 0.06 11.46 13.03
N LEU A 107 -0.53 10.27 13.02
CA LEU A 107 -1.16 9.69 14.21
C LEU A 107 -0.15 9.38 15.31
N ILE A 108 0.98 8.78 14.95
CA ILE A 108 2.09 8.47 15.87
C ILE A 108 2.64 9.77 16.45
N GLY A 109 3.01 10.73 15.59
CA GLY A 109 3.56 12.01 16.04
C GLY A 109 2.62 12.78 16.96
N LYS A 110 1.30 12.78 16.70
CA LYS A 110 0.31 13.39 17.62
C LYS A 110 0.25 12.69 18.97
N ARG A 111 0.32 11.35 18.98
CA ARG A 111 0.26 10.55 20.21
C ARG A 111 1.52 10.77 21.06
N GLU A 112 2.68 10.68 20.44
CA GLU A 112 3.97 10.88 21.09
C GLU A 112 4.10 12.31 21.63
N GLY A 113 3.82 13.31 20.80
CA GLY A 113 3.87 14.72 21.22
C GLY A 113 2.91 15.03 22.37
N LYS A 114 1.70 14.46 22.37
CA LYS A 114 0.77 14.60 23.49
C LYS A 114 1.31 13.93 24.76
N HIS A 115 1.87 12.74 24.64
CA HIS A 115 2.41 12.00 25.79
C HIS A 115 3.61 12.73 26.41
N GLU A 116 4.55 13.17 25.57
CA GLU A 116 5.74 13.92 25.98
C GLU A 116 5.36 15.26 26.61
N GLY A 117 4.41 15.98 26.02
CA GLY A 117 3.89 17.24 26.59
C GLY A 117 3.33 17.07 28.00
N ILE A 118 2.55 16.03 28.26
CA ILE A 118 2.00 15.72 29.59
C ILE A 118 3.12 15.39 30.58
N LEU A 119 4.14 14.65 30.16
CA LEU A 119 5.26 14.28 31.02
C LEU A 119 6.08 15.52 31.41
N LEU A 120 6.39 16.39 30.43
CA LEU A 120 7.10 17.65 30.67
C LEU A 120 6.31 18.60 31.58
N GLU A 121 4.99 18.70 31.40
CA GLU A 121 4.13 19.50 32.27
C GLU A 121 4.17 19.00 33.72
N LYS A 122 4.06 17.67 33.92
CA LYS A 122 4.18 17.05 35.25
C LYS A 122 5.54 17.33 35.88
N GLN A 123 6.63 17.09 35.15
CA GLN A 123 7.99 17.35 35.65
C GLN A 123 8.20 18.82 36.01
N ASN A 124 7.72 19.75 35.17
CA ASN A 124 7.80 21.18 35.45
C ASN A 124 6.97 21.58 36.68
N SER A 125 5.78 20.99 36.85
CA SER A 125 4.94 21.24 38.03
C SER A 125 5.61 20.73 39.31
N GLU A 126 6.19 19.52 39.28
CA GLU A 126 6.89 18.95 40.41
C GLU A 126 8.14 19.76 40.76
N ALA A 127 8.92 20.18 39.76
CA ALA A 127 10.10 21.03 39.96
C ALA A 127 9.74 22.35 40.67
N LYS A 128 8.64 23.00 40.25
CA LYS A 128 8.14 24.23 40.91
C LYS A 128 7.76 23.96 42.37
N ILE A 129 7.04 22.88 42.65
CA ILE A 129 6.65 22.51 44.02
C ILE A 129 7.89 22.22 44.87
N ARG A 130 8.88 21.50 44.32
CA ARG A 130 10.16 21.23 45.00
C ARG A 130 10.86 22.54 45.38
N THR A 131 10.95 23.51 44.46
CA THR A 131 11.52 24.83 44.76
C THR A 131 10.78 25.55 45.89
N ILE A 132 9.45 25.51 45.90
CA ILE A 132 8.65 26.14 46.96
C ILE A 132 8.96 25.49 48.32
N ILE A 133 8.95 24.15 48.40
CA ILE A 133 9.24 23.42 49.63
C ILE A 133 10.67 23.71 50.11
N SER A 134 11.66 23.70 49.22
CA SER A 134 13.04 24.05 49.56
C SER A 134 13.15 25.43 50.19
N ASN A 135 12.46 26.43 49.64
CA ASN A 135 12.44 27.78 50.18
C ASN A 135 11.77 27.86 51.56
N MET A 136 10.66 27.12 51.77
CA MET A 136 9.98 27.06 53.07
C MET A 136 10.86 26.41 54.15
N LEU A 137 11.54 25.31 53.81
CA LEU A 137 12.48 24.63 54.70
C LEU A 137 13.67 25.53 55.06
N ALA A 138 14.26 26.21 54.08
CA ALA A 138 15.33 27.18 54.31
C ALA A 138 14.89 28.36 55.19
N GLY A 139 13.61 28.74 55.12
CA GLY A 139 12.98 29.73 55.99
C GLY A 139 12.63 29.23 57.41
N GLY A 140 12.95 27.98 57.74
CA GLY A 140 12.71 27.40 59.07
C GLY A 140 11.30 26.87 59.30
N VAL A 141 10.47 26.71 58.26
CA VAL A 141 9.13 26.11 58.38
C VAL A 141 9.26 24.60 58.61
N SER A 142 8.54 24.06 59.59
CA SER A 142 8.58 22.61 59.90
C SER A 142 7.88 21.77 58.82
N CYS A 143 8.37 20.54 58.63
CA CYS A 143 7.79 19.58 57.68
C CYS A 143 6.28 19.36 57.90
N GLU A 144 5.83 19.27 59.16
CA GLU A 144 4.42 19.10 59.52
C GLU A 144 3.55 20.26 59.01
N ASN A 145 4.03 21.50 59.16
CA ASN A 145 3.30 22.68 58.69
C ASN A 145 3.32 22.76 57.16
N ILE A 146 4.42 22.41 56.50
CA ILE A 146 4.50 22.35 55.03
C ILE A 146 3.50 21.33 54.48
N CYS A 147 3.47 20.11 55.03
CA CYS A 147 2.52 19.06 54.62
C CYS A 147 1.07 19.51 54.81
N ARG A 148 0.78 20.21 55.92
CA ARG A 148 -0.55 20.77 56.19
C ARG A 148 -0.95 21.86 55.19
N PHE A 149 -0.03 22.74 54.78
CA PHE A 149 -0.33 23.85 53.86
C PHE A 149 -0.41 23.43 52.39
N LEU A 150 0.45 22.51 51.97
CA LEU A 150 0.53 22.06 50.57
C LEU A 150 -0.23 20.75 50.32
N GLU A 151 -0.84 20.18 51.36
CA GLU A 151 -1.54 18.89 51.32
C GLU A 151 -0.68 17.79 50.66
N CYS A 152 0.62 17.79 50.94
CA CYS A 152 1.59 16.87 50.34
C CYS A 152 2.01 15.76 51.29
N ASP A 153 2.49 14.65 50.71
CA ASP A 153 2.96 13.49 51.46
C ASP A 153 4.22 13.84 52.30
N PRO A 154 4.27 13.51 53.59
CA PRO A 154 5.45 13.73 54.43
C PRO A 154 6.75 13.15 53.85
N SER A 155 6.70 12.00 53.18
CA SER A 155 7.90 11.38 52.58
C SER A 155 8.47 12.23 51.44
N PHE A 156 7.62 12.95 50.71
CA PHE A 156 8.06 13.85 49.64
C PHE A 156 8.80 15.07 50.20
N VAL A 157 8.31 15.64 51.30
CA VAL A 157 8.97 16.78 51.98
C VAL A 157 10.29 16.34 52.60
N GLU A 158 10.35 15.18 53.26
CA GLU A 158 11.60 14.65 53.81
C GLU A 158 12.63 14.34 52.70
N GLN A 159 12.21 13.79 51.56
CA GLN A 159 13.12 13.59 50.42
C GLN A 159 13.74 14.92 49.93
N ILE A 160 12.95 16.00 49.88
CA ILE A 160 13.46 17.32 49.49
C ILE A 160 14.40 17.86 50.57
N ARG A 161 14.05 17.69 51.85
CA ARG A 161 14.90 18.11 52.97
C ARG A 161 16.26 17.42 52.96
N GLU A 162 16.30 16.12 52.72
CA GLU A 162 17.53 15.33 52.59
C GLU A 162 18.40 15.81 51.41
N SER A 163 17.79 16.31 50.33
CA SER A 163 18.52 16.82 49.17
C SER A 163 19.16 18.20 49.35
N ILE A 164 18.82 18.92 50.43
CA ILE A 164 19.32 20.27 50.76
C ILE A 164 20.46 20.21 51.81
N GLN A 165 20.59 19.09 52.53
CA GLN A 165 21.64 18.85 53.53
C GLN A 165 22.94 18.40 52.88
#